data_AF-A0A950MVX0-F1
#
_entry.id   AF-A0A950MVX0-F1
#
_cell.length_a   1.000
_cell.length_b   1.000
_cell.length_c   1.000
_cell.angle_alpha   90.00
_cell.angle_beta   90.00
_cell.angle_gamma   90.00
#
_symmetry.space_group_name_H-M   'P 1'
#
loop_
_entity.id
_entity.type
_entity.pdbx_description
1 polymer ?
#
loop_
_entity_poly.entity_id
_entity_poly.type
_entity_poly.pdbx_seq_one_letter_code
_entity_poly.pdbx_strand_id
1 'polypeptide(L)' 'MASSADESKRLSHIGADGEARMVDVSDKAATDRIAIAEGRVRMSASTL' A
#
# COMPACT_ATOMS: atom_id res chain seq x y z
N MET A 1 -5.91 -14.23 25.41
CA MET A 1 -6.55 -12.95 25.03
C MET A 1 -5.44 -12.00 24.62
N ALA A 2 -5.14 -11.91 23.32
CA ALA A 2 -4.12 -10.99 22.80
C ALA A 2 -4.74 -9.60 22.64
N SER A 3 -3.99 -8.60 23.07
CA SER A 3 -4.35 -7.17 23.18
C SER A 3 -4.78 -6.57 21.83
N SER A 4 -5.88 -5.83 21.83
CA SER A 4 -6.48 -5.13 20.68
C SER A 4 -5.66 -3.95 20.14
N ALA A 5 -4.44 -3.74 20.63
CA ALA A 5 -3.56 -2.65 20.18
C ALA A 5 -2.79 -2.96 18.87
N ASP A 6 -2.71 -4.23 18.46
CA ASP A 6 -1.88 -4.68 17.33
C ASP A 6 -2.65 -4.84 15.99
N GLU A 7 -3.98 -4.71 16.02
CA GLU A 7 -4.79 -4.89 14.80
C GLU A 7 -4.57 -3.76 13.77
N SER A 8 -4.18 -2.57 14.22
CA SER A 8 -3.89 -1.42 13.35
C SER A 8 -2.55 -1.52 12.59
N LYS A 9 -1.68 -2.49 12.94
CA LYS A 9 -0.35 -2.66 12.33
C LYS A 9 -0.24 -3.86 11.40
N ARG A 10 -1.33 -4.58 11.16
CA ARG A 10 -1.32 -5.75 10.28
C ARG A 10 -1.15 -5.33 8.82
N LEU A 11 -0.09 -5.79 8.17
CA LEU A 11 0.15 -5.57 6.75
C LEU A 11 -0.92 -6.32 5.92
N SER A 12 -1.54 -5.63 4.97
CA SER A 12 -2.58 -6.24 4.13
C SER A 12 -2.00 -7.11 3.01
N HIS A 13 -0.89 -6.70 2.41
CA HIS A 13 -0.27 -7.35 1.25
C HIS A 13 0.79 -8.40 1.62
N ILE A 14 1.04 -8.65 2.91
CA ILE A 14 2.04 -9.60 3.40
C ILE A 14 1.36 -10.65 4.29
N GLY A 15 1.73 -11.92 4.10
CA GLY A 15 1.25 -13.08 4.86
C GLY A 15 1.91 -13.21 6.23
N ALA A 16 1.44 -14.18 7.02
CA ALA A 16 2.00 -14.45 8.36
C ALA A 16 3.42 -15.04 8.33
N ASP A 17 3.77 -15.67 7.20
CA ASP A 17 5.09 -16.19 6.85
C ASP A 17 6.03 -15.10 6.28
N GLY A 18 5.52 -13.88 6.04
CA GLY A 18 6.27 -12.80 5.42
C GLY A 18 6.25 -12.79 3.89
N GLU A 19 5.52 -13.71 3.25
CA GLU A 19 5.41 -13.76 1.80
C GLU A 19 4.40 -12.75 1.27
N ALA A 20 4.62 -12.24 0.05
CA ALA A 20 3.69 -11.32 -0.60
C ALA A 20 2.42 -12.06 -1.04
N ARG A 21 1.26 -11.44 -0.82
CA ARG A 21 -0.04 -11.98 -1.22
C ARG A 21 -0.95 -10.89 -1.78
N MET A 22 -1.81 -11.27 -2.72
CA MET A 22 -2.87 -10.38 -3.20
C MET A 22 -4.00 -10.32 -2.16
N VAL A 23 -4.54 -9.12 -1.94
CA VAL A 23 -5.68 -8.92 -1.05
C VAL A 23 -6.96 -9.17 -1.83
N ASP A 24 -7.84 -10.01 -1.30
CA ASP A 24 -9.19 -10.18 -1.85
C ASP A 24 -10.00 -8.89 -1.67
N VAL A 25 -10.62 -8.44 -2.75
CA VAL A 25 -11.45 -7.23 -2.82
C VAL A 25 -12.85 -7.51 -3.35
N SER A 26 -13.22 -8.78 -3.53
CA SER A 26 -14.47 -9.19 -4.20
C SER A 26 -15.72 -8.66 -3.49
N ASP A 27 -15.69 -8.59 -2.15
CA ASP A 27 -16.81 -8.08 -1.34
C ASP A 27 -16.84 -6.54 -1.22
N LYS A 28 -15.87 -5.83 -1.80
CA LYS A 28 -15.81 -4.37 -1.70
C LYS A 28 -16.76 -3.74 -2.71
N ALA A 29 -17.55 -2.78 -2.24
CA ALA A 29 -18.39 -1.97 -3.12
C ALA A 29 -17.54 -1.24 -4.17
N ALA A 30 -17.97 -1.36 -5.43
CA ALA A 30 -17.44 -0.56 -6.51
C ALA A 30 -17.81 0.92 -6.28
N THR A 31 -16.80 1.79 -6.32
CA THR A 31 -16.96 3.24 -6.24
C THR A 31 -15.99 3.86 -7.22
N ASP A 32 -16.31 5.06 -7.71
CA ASP A 32 -15.36 5.83 -8.51
C ASP A 32 -14.18 6.27 -7.64
N ARG A 33 -12.96 5.99 -8.10
CA ARG A 33 -11.72 6.29 -7.38
C ARG A 33 -10.72 6.88 -8.35
N ILE A 34 -10.12 8.01 -7.99
CA ILE A 34 -9.08 8.69 -8.77
C ILE A 34 -7.86 8.84 -7.86
N ALA A 35 -6.69 8.51 -8.41
CA ALA A 35 -5.40 8.78 -7.77
C ALA A 35 -4.53 9.56 -8.76
N ILE A 36 -3.89 10.62 -8.28
CA ILE A 36 -2.93 11.42 -9.03
C ILE A 36 -1.59 11.30 -8.31
N ALA A 37 -0.53 10.95 -9.03
CA ALA A 37 0.82 10.88 -8.51
C ALA A 37 1.74 11.79 -9.35
N GLU A 38 2.71 12.42 -8.71
CA GLU A 38 3.77 13.18 -9.36
C GLU A 38 5.14 12.67 -8.91
N GLY A 39 6.16 12.93 -9.72
CA GLY A 39 7.55 12.66 -9.41
C GLY A 39 8.44 13.73 -10.01
N ARG A 40 9.60 13.95 -9.39
CA ARG A 40 10.60 14.88 -9.94
C ARG A 40 11.97 14.23 -9.96
N VAL A 41 12.72 14.50 -11.02
CA VAL A 41 14.13 14.13 -11.12
C VAL A 41 14.96 15.37 -10.81
N ARG A 42 15.81 15.28 -9.79
CA ARG A 42 16.78 16.34 -9.49
C ARG A 42 18.08 15.99 -10.21
N MET A 43 18.56 16.90 -11.06
CA MET A 43 19.80 16.71 -11.81
C MET A 43 20.72 17.93 -11.66
N SER A 44 22.02 17.72 -11.89
CA SER A 44 23.00 18.80 -11.95
C SER A 44 22.77 19.71 -13.15
N ALA A 45 23.20 20.98 -13.05
CA ALA A 45 23.04 21.95 -14.13
C ALA A 45 23.74 21.54 -15.43
N SER A 46 24.83 20.78 -15.37
CA SER A 46 25.53 20.26 -16.55
C SER A 46 24.78 19.13 -17.27
N THR A 47 23.68 18.64 -16.68
CA THR A 47 22.87 17.53 -17.21
C THR A 47 21.53 18.02 -17.80
N LEU A 48 21.10 19.23 -17.42
CA LEU A 48 19.96 19.94 -18.00
C LEU A 48 20.34 20.56 -19.34
#